data_AF-L1NVZ4-F1
#
_entry.id   AF-L1NVZ4-F1
#
_cell.length_a   1.000
_cell.length_b   1.000
_cell.length_c   1.000
_cell.angle_alpha   90.00
_cell.angle_beta   90.00
_cell.angle_gamma   90.00
#
_symmetry.space_group_name_H-M   'P 1'
#
loop_
_entity.id
_entity.type
_entity.pdbx_description
1 polymer ?
#
loop_
_entity_poly.entity_id
_entity_poly.type
_entity_poly.pdbx_seq_one_letter_code
_entity_poly.pdbx_strand_id
1 'polypeptide(L)'
;MYTQAFKEAVAYCKANNLFVGYGNPNGKVLVIGKEAAHIPQEETTENLEKKKEELFQSNVSQWEHILSTNEVPNYDGERPISHENPLYAYGNQYNSWDKSKKGGTSRTYLNYQKLYEQLFLQDEKLEKINFQKEFFITEFSDYPTKESYKSEEIEA
;
A
#
# COMPACT_ATOMS: atom_id res chain seq x y z
N MET A 1 13.81 3.28 13.27
CA MET A 1 14.83 2.51 12.51
C MET A 1 14.15 1.28 11.93
N TYR A 2 14.44 0.90 10.69
CA TYR A 2 13.86 -0.30 10.07
C TYR A 2 14.49 -1.57 10.63
N THR A 3 13.67 -2.59 10.92
CA THR A 3 14.14 -3.87 11.45
C THR A 3 14.94 -4.63 10.40
N GLN A 4 15.82 -5.53 10.86
CA GLN A 4 16.57 -6.40 9.97
C GLN A 4 15.64 -7.32 9.15
N ALA A 5 14.59 -7.85 9.79
CA ALA A 5 13.58 -8.66 9.12
C ALA A 5 12.88 -7.92 7.97
N PHE A 6 12.57 -6.63 8.14
CA PHE A 6 11.97 -5.85 7.05
C PHE A 6 12.93 -5.62 5.88
N LYS A 7 14.21 -5.37 6.16
CA LYS A 7 15.24 -5.25 5.12
C LYS A 7 15.40 -6.55 4.31
N GLU A 8 15.36 -7.68 5.00
CA GLU A 8 15.39 -9.01 4.38
C GLU A 8 14.14 -9.27 3.54
N ALA A 9 12.95 -8.84 4.00
CA ALA A 9 11.73 -8.91 3.22
C ALA A 9 11.81 -8.08 1.92
N VAL A 10 12.33 -6.85 1.98
CA VAL A 10 12.54 -6.02 0.77
C VAL A 10 13.52 -6.69 -0.20
N ALA A 11 14.62 -7.25 0.30
CA ALA A 11 15.59 -7.97 -0.52
C ALA A 11 14.99 -9.23 -1.16
N TYR A 12 14.15 -9.95 -0.42
CA TYR A 12 13.42 -11.11 -0.92
C TYR A 12 12.43 -10.72 -2.03
N CYS A 13 11.64 -9.66 -1.83
CA CYS A 13 10.71 -9.15 -2.83
C CYS A 13 11.44 -8.74 -4.11
N LYS A 14 12.59 -8.07 -3.99
CA LYS A 14 13.43 -7.71 -5.14
C LYS A 14 13.91 -8.94 -5.92
N ALA A 15 14.42 -9.95 -5.22
CA ALA A 15 14.96 -11.15 -5.85
C ALA A 15 13.89 -12.00 -6.56
N ASN A 16 12.64 -11.91 -6.12
CA ASN A 16 11.53 -12.71 -6.63
C ASN A 16 10.51 -11.91 -7.45
N ASN A 17 10.79 -10.62 -7.71
CA ASN A 17 9.86 -9.71 -8.37
C ASN A 17 8.47 -9.71 -7.73
N LEU A 18 8.42 -9.35 -6.45
CA LEU A 18 7.20 -9.29 -5.66
C LEU A 18 6.93 -7.87 -5.17
N PHE A 19 5.66 -7.59 -4.92
CA PHE A 19 5.24 -6.39 -4.23
C PHE A 19 5.67 -6.41 -2.76
N VAL A 20 6.14 -5.27 -2.23
CA VAL A 20 6.53 -5.17 -0.81
C VAL A 20 5.33 -4.74 0.03
N GLY A 21 4.73 -3.60 -0.30
CA GLY A 21 3.66 -3.01 0.49
C GLY A 21 3.74 -1.49 0.67
N TYR A 22 2.81 -0.99 1.48
CA TYR A 22 2.62 0.42 1.83
C TYR A 22 2.38 0.59 3.34
N GLY A 23 2.69 1.78 3.88
CA GLY A 23 2.46 2.14 5.28
C GLY A 23 3.69 1.95 6.18
N ASN A 24 3.48 1.86 7.48
CA ASN A 24 4.56 1.78 8.47
C ASN A 24 4.99 0.32 8.67
N PRO A 25 6.21 -0.09 8.29
CA PRO A 25 6.67 -1.46 8.49
C PRO A 25 6.94 -1.81 9.96
N ASN A 26 6.94 -0.81 10.84
CA ASN A 26 6.94 -1.00 12.30
C ASN A 26 5.54 -0.83 12.90
N GLY A 27 4.49 -0.80 12.08
CA GLY A 27 3.10 -0.71 12.51
C GLY A 27 2.69 -1.95 13.31
N LYS A 28 1.63 -1.80 14.10
CA LYS A 28 1.08 -2.85 14.96
C LYS A 28 0.08 -3.75 14.23
N VAL A 29 -0.43 -3.31 13.08
CA VAL A 29 -1.43 -4.03 12.28
C VAL A 29 -0.84 -4.34 10.91
N LEU A 30 -0.82 -5.62 10.55
CA LEU A 30 -0.55 -6.07 9.18
C LEU A 30 -1.87 -6.39 8.49
N VAL A 31 -2.10 -5.77 7.34
CA VAL A 31 -3.20 -6.09 6.45
C VAL A 31 -2.63 -6.80 5.23
N ILE A 32 -3.17 -7.98 4.93
CA ILE A 32 -2.87 -8.72 3.71
C ILE A 32 -4.12 -8.65 2.85
N GLY A 33 -4.10 -7.81 1.83
CA GLY A 33 -5.13 -7.74 0.82
C GLY A 33 -5.11 -8.98 -0.07
N LYS A 34 -6.24 -9.28 -0.71
CA LYS A 34 -6.31 -10.41 -1.63
C LYS A 34 -5.56 -10.11 -2.92
N GLU A 35 -5.84 -8.95 -3.52
CA GLU A 35 -5.30 -8.47 -4.78
C GLU A 35 -5.18 -6.95 -4.76
N ALA A 36 -4.07 -6.43 -5.27
CA ALA A 36 -3.83 -5.01 -5.40
C ALA A 36 -4.61 -4.48 -6.61
N ALA A 37 -5.78 -3.85 -6.45
CA ALA A 37 -6.60 -3.42 -7.61
C ALA A 37 -6.03 -2.18 -8.38
N HIS A 38 -4.78 -2.26 -8.85
CA HIS A 38 -4.04 -1.20 -9.52
C HIS A 38 -4.21 -1.23 -11.05
N ILE A 39 -4.48 -2.39 -11.65
CA ILE A 39 -4.61 -2.55 -13.10
C ILE A 39 -6.09 -2.78 -13.48
N PRO A 40 -6.62 -2.07 -14.50
CA PRO A 40 -7.95 -2.34 -15.04
C PRO A 40 -8.06 -3.73 -15.69
N GLN A 41 -9.26 -4.31 -15.66
CA GLN A 41 -9.54 -5.67 -16.16
C GLN A 41 -9.41 -5.79 -17.70
N GLU A 42 -9.63 -4.71 -18.45
CA GLU A 42 -9.63 -4.70 -19.93
C GLU A 42 -8.20 -4.71 -20.52
N GLU A 43 -7.18 -4.95 -19.70
CA GLU A 43 -5.79 -4.98 -20.14
C GLU A 43 -5.47 -6.33 -20.82
N THR A 44 -4.66 -6.32 -21.88
CA THR A 44 -4.15 -7.56 -22.47
C THR A 44 -3.21 -8.27 -21.50
N THR A 45 -3.10 -9.60 -21.57
CA THR A 45 -2.21 -10.40 -20.70
C THR A 45 -0.75 -9.91 -20.74
N GLU A 46 -0.25 -9.57 -21.93
CA GLU A 46 1.12 -9.03 -22.10
C GLU A 46 1.29 -7.67 -21.39
N ASN A 47 0.30 -6.78 -21.51
CA ASN A 47 0.32 -5.50 -20.80
C ASN A 47 0.12 -5.66 -19.29
N LEU A 48 -0.60 -6.69 -18.84
CA LEU A 48 -0.80 -7.00 -17.43
C LEU A 48 0.52 -7.38 -16.77
N GLU A 49 1.27 -8.31 -17.37
CA GLU A 49 2.59 -8.74 -16.89
C GLU A 49 3.57 -7.56 -16.84
N LYS A 50 3.60 -6.73 -17.89
CA LYS A 50 4.44 -5.54 -17.93
C LYS A 50 4.09 -4.54 -16.81
N LYS A 51 2.81 -4.25 -16.62
CA LYS A 51 2.36 -3.29 -15.59
C LYS A 51 2.57 -3.84 -14.17
N LYS A 52 2.46 -5.16 -13.98
CA LYS A 52 2.82 -5.85 -12.74
C LYS A 52 4.29 -5.62 -12.43
N GLU A 53 5.17 -5.93 -13.38
CA GLU A 53 6.62 -5.70 -13.25
C GLU A 53 6.92 -4.24 -12.90
N GLU A 54 6.35 -3.29 -13.64
CA GLU A 54 6.56 -1.85 -13.40
C GLU A 54 6.12 -1.44 -11.98
N LEU A 55 4.97 -1.93 -11.51
CA LEU A 55 4.47 -1.67 -10.16
C LEU A 55 5.43 -2.22 -9.10
N PHE A 56 5.88 -3.46 -9.27
CA PHE A 56 6.71 -4.16 -8.29
C PHE A 56 8.11 -3.56 -8.21
N GLN A 57 8.74 -3.34 -9.37
CA GLN A 57 10.06 -2.70 -9.45
C GLN A 57 10.03 -1.27 -8.90
N SER A 58 8.95 -0.52 -9.15
CA SER A 58 8.76 0.80 -8.58
C SER A 58 8.64 0.73 -7.05
N ASN A 59 7.79 -0.15 -6.51
CA ASN A 59 7.60 -0.29 -5.06
C ASN A 59 8.89 -0.73 -4.34
N VAL A 60 9.62 -1.69 -4.91
CA VAL A 60 10.93 -2.12 -4.40
C VAL A 60 11.94 -0.97 -4.42
N SER A 61 12.05 -0.26 -5.54
CA SER A 61 13.01 0.85 -5.69
C SER A 61 12.75 1.97 -4.68
N GLN A 62 11.48 2.28 -4.42
CA GLN A 62 11.08 3.26 -3.41
C GLN A 62 11.50 2.81 -2.01
N TRP A 63 11.31 1.53 -1.67
CA TRP A 63 11.75 0.98 -0.39
C TRP A 63 13.27 0.95 -0.25
N GLU A 64 14.02 0.57 -1.29
CA GLU A 64 15.48 0.63 -1.28
C GLU A 64 15.98 2.05 -1.04
N HIS A 65 15.37 3.05 -1.69
CA HIS A 65 15.68 4.45 -1.44
C HIS A 65 15.48 4.83 0.04
N ILE A 66 14.30 4.55 0.58
CA ILE A 66 13.96 4.80 2.00
C ILE A 66 14.94 4.13 2.96
N LEU A 67 15.30 2.87 2.69
CA LEU A 67 16.25 2.12 3.51
C LEU A 67 17.66 2.71 3.42
N SER A 68 18.07 3.21 2.25
CA SER A 68 19.38 3.84 2.05
C SER A 68 19.50 5.18 2.78
N THR A 69 18.42 5.97 2.81
CA THR A 69 18.38 7.28 3.49
C THR A 69 18.03 7.16 4.97
N ASN A 70 17.56 5.99 5.41
CA ASN A 70 16.93 5.77 6.71
C ASN A 70 15.82 6.80 6.98
N GLU A 71 15.02 7.13 5.96
CA GLU A 71 13.88 8.03 6.10
C GLU A 71 12.97 7.52 7.24
N VAL A 72 12.54 8.43 8.11
CA VAL A 72 11.59 8.10 9.18
C VAL A 72 10.29 8.82 8.90
N PRO A 73 9.16 8.10 8.83
CA PRO A 73 7.91 8.76 8.49
C PRO A 73 7.44 9.69 9.61
N ASN A 74 6.98 10.89 9.26
CA ASN A 74 6.30 11.80 10.17
C ASN A 74 4.79 11.75 9.95
N TYR A 75 4.13 10.80 10.60
CA TYR A 75 2.68 10.62 10.48
C TYR A 75 1.88 11.73 11.20
N ASP A 76 2.45 12.41 12.18
CA ASP A 76 1.73 13.44 12.95
C ASP A 76 1.93 14.86 12.39
N GLY A 77 2.80 15.03 11.38
CA GLY A 77 3.07 16.31 10.72
C GLY A 77 2.38 16.50 9.37
N GLU A 78 2.72 17.61 8.71
CA GLU A 78 2.33 17.84 7.32
C GLU A 78 2.94 16.76 6.43
N ARG A 79 2.09 16.02 5.72
CA ARG A 79 2.53 14.96 4.83
C ARG A 79 2.71 15.51 3.43
N PRO A 80 3.71 15.07 2.67
CA PRO A 80 3.67 15.27 1.23
C PRO A 80 2.53 14.43 0.64
N ILE A 81 1.76 15.00 -0.29
CA ILE A 81 0.94 14.17 -1.19
C ILE A 81 1.93 13.53 -2.16
N SER A 82 2.26 12.26 -1.96
CA SER A 82 3.17 11.56 -2.86
C SER A 82 2.72 10.12 -3.08
N HIS A 83 2.47 9.79 -4.34
CA HIS A 83 2.32 8.42 -4.80
C HIS A 83 3.67 7.70 -4.95
N GLU A 84 4.78 8.43 -4.75
CA GLU A 84 6.15 7.94 -4.94
C GLU A 84 6.81 7.51 -3.62
N ASN A 85 6.12 7.68 -2.48
CA ASN A 85 6.63 7.24 -1.18
C ASN A 85 5.67 6.24 -0.54
N PRO A 86 6.07 4.95 -0.41
CA PRO A 86 5.20 3.90 0.09
C PRO A 86 4.83 4.08 1.56
N LEU A 87 5.57 4.87 2.33
CA LEU A 87 5.20 5.23 3.71
C LEU A 87 3.92 6.06 3.77
N TYR A 88 3.61 6.80 2.70
CA TYR A 88 2.54 7.80 2.65
C TYR A 88 1.61 7.65 1.45
N ALA A 89 1.50 6.45 0.85
CA ALA A 89 0.78 6.22 -0.42
C ALA A 89 -0.65 6.81 -0.49
N TYR A 90 -1.26 7.13 0.65
CA TYR A 90 -2.62 7.70 0.79
C TYR A 90 -2.68 8.88 1.80
N GLY A 91 -1.55 9.51 2.09
CA GLY A 91 -1.48 10.63 3.03
C GLY A 91 -2.39 11.81 2.64
N ASN A 92 -2.82 12.58 3.63
CA ASN A 92 -3.62 13.81 3.50
C ASN A 92 -5.04 13.69 2.91
N GLN A 93 -5.55 12.49 2.63
CA GLN A 93 -6.93 12.35 2.20
C GLN A 93 -7.89 12.58 3.39
N TYR A 94 -9.02 13.23 3.12
CA TYR A 94 -10.09 13.40 4.10
C TYR A 94 -10.69 12.06 4.50
N ASN A 95 -11.08 11.95 5.77
CA ASN A 95 -11.83 10.83 6.33
C ASN A 95 -13.31 10.92 5.93
N SER A 96 -13.53 10.97 4.62
CA SER A 96 -14.83 11.01 3.98
C SER A 96 -14.74 10.31 2.62
N TRP A 97 -15.85 9.69 2.23
CA TRP A 97 -15.96 9.13 0.89
C TRP A 97 -16.29 10.24 -0.08
N ASP A 98 -15.44 10.45 -1.08
CA ASP A 98 -15.70 11.43 -2.13
C ASP A 98 -15.54 10.80 -3.52
N LYS A 99 -16.67 10.63 -4.22
CA LYS A 99 -16.70 10.20 -5.62
C LYS A 99 -16.06 11.22 -6.57
N SER A 100 -16.04 12.51 -6.19
CA SER A 100 -15.52 13.61 -7.00
C SER A 100 -14.01 13.84 -6.84
N LYS A 101 -13.32 13.06 -5.99
CA LYS A 101 -11.88 13.14 -5.72
C LYS A 101 -11.39 14.52 -5.25
N LYS A 102 -12.22 15.35 -4.61
CA LYS A 102 -11.85 16.63 -3.98
C LYS A 102 -11.13 16.42 -2.63
N GLY A 103 -10.29 15.40 -2.56
CA GLY A 103 -9.49 15.06 -1.39
C GLY A 103 -10.03 13.93 -0.51
N GLY A 104 -11.24 13.39 -0.75
CA GLY A 104 -11.73 12.20 -0.04
C GLY A 104 -11.01 10.90 -0.45
N THR A 105 -11.29 9.81 0.29
CA THR A 105 -10.58 8.53 0.13
C THR A 105 -11.50 7.37 -0.32
N SER A 106 -10.90 6.20 -0.54
CA SER A 106 -11.59 4.96 -0.92
C SER A 106 -12.39 4.38 0.26
N ARG A 107 -13.43 3.58 -0.03
CA ARG A 107 -14.19 2.88 1.03
C ARG A 107 -13.31 1.92 1.84
N THR A 108 -12.36 1.25 1.18
CA THR A 108 -11.39 0.37 1.84
C THR A 108 -10.58 1.14 2.88
N TYR A 109 -10.07 2.31 2.52
CA TYR A 109 -9.27 3.14 3.43
C TYR A 109 -10.11 3.78 4.54
N LEU A 110 -11.39 4.08 4.31
CA LEU A 110 -12.30 4.48 5.40
C LEU A 110 -12.51 3.35 6.41
N ASN A 111 -12.57 2.09 5.96
CA ASN A 111 -12.70 0.96 6.87
C ASN A 111 -11.42 0.76 7.69
N TYR A 112 -10.24 0.88 7.08
CA TYR A 112 -8.97 0.85 7.81
C TYR A 112 -8.83 2.02 8.78
N GLN A 113 -9.25 3.22 8.37
CA GLN A 113 -9.29 4.39 9.24
C GLN A 113 -10.21 4.14 10.45
N LYS A 114 -11.42 3.63 10.22
CA LYS A 114 -12.36 3.30 11.30
C LYS A 114 -11.77 2.28 12.27
N LEU A 115 -11.10 1.24 11.75
CA LEU A 115 -10.43 0.24 12.59
C LEU A 115 -9.30 0.87 13.40
N TYR A 116 -8.49 1.74 12.79
CA TYR A 116 -7.45 2.49 13.48
C TYR A 116 -8.02 3.37 14.61
N GLU A 117 -9.10 4.11 14.35
CA GLU A 117 -9.79 4.96 15.34
C GLU A 117 -10.30 4.12 16.53
N GLN A 118 -10.84 2.93 16.26
CA GLN A 118 -11.31 2.00 17.29
C GLN A 118 -10.15 1.42 18.12
N LEU A 119 -9.08 0.97 17.47
CA LEU A 119 -7.99 0.28 18.15
C LEU A 119 -7.06 1.23 18.92
N PHE A 120 -6.87 2.46 18.43
CA PHE A 120 -5.80 3.33 18.91
C PHE A 120 -6.28 4.69 19.41
N LEU A 121 -7.50 5.11 19.08
CA LEU A 121 -8.01 6.46 19.41
C LEU A 121 -9.32 6.46 20.20
N GLN A 122 -9.78 5.31 20.72
CA GLN A 122 -11.00 5.22 21.53
C GLN A 122 -12.22 5.81 20.80
N ASP A 123 -12.35 5.49 19.51
CA ASP A 123 -13.41 6.00 18.61
C ASP A 123 -13.34 7.51 18.31
N GLU A 124 -12.26 8.21 18.65
CA GLU A 124 -12.04 9.58 18.17
C GLU A 124 -11.88 9.60 16.65
N LYS A 125 -12.79 10.30 15.97
CA LYS A 125 -12.78 10.42 14.51
C LYS A 125 -11.85 11.53 14.06
N LEU A 126 -10.88 11.19 13.22
CA LEU A 126 -9.98 12.17 12.62
C LEU A 126 -10.56 12.81 11.36
N GLU A 127 -10.19 14.06 11.07
CA GLU A 127 -10.58 14.76 9.84
C GLU A 127 -9.93 14.15 8.59
N LYS A 128 -8.67 13.69 8.72
CA LYS A 128 -7.88 13.06 7.66
C LYS A 128 -7.49 11.65 8.05
N ILE A 129 -7.35 10.78 7.05
CA ILE A 129 -6.90 9.42 7.31
C ILE A 129 -5.45 9.40 7.79
N ASN A 130 -5.19 8.58 8.81
CA ASN A 130 -3.89 8.43 9.48
C ASN A 130 -3.58 6.94 9.79
N PHE A 131 -4.44 5.99 9.43
CA PHE A 131 -4.23 4.57 9.79
C PHE A 131 -2.84 4.03 9.45
N GLN A 132 -2.19 4.51 8.37
CA GLN A 132 -0.83 4.12 7.96
C GLN A 132 0.22 4.26 9.08
N LYS A 133 -0.03 5.09 10.09
CA LYS A 133 0.83 5.22 11.27
C LYS A 133 1.03 3.90 12.00
N GLU A 134 -0.02 3.10 12.11
CA GLU A 134 -0.01 1.84 12.86
C GLU A 134 -0.21 0.63 11.94
N PHE A 135 -0.33 0.83 10.63
CA PHE A 135 -0.67 -0.20 9.66
C PHE A 135 0.43 -0.36 8.60
N PHE A 136 0.71 -1.62 8.27
CA PHE A 136 1.38 -2.01 7.03
C PHE A 136 0.42 -2.81 6.17
N ILE A 137 0.35 -2.51 4.87
CA ILE A 137 -0.52 -3.19 3.92
C ILE A 137 0.36 -3.84 2.86
N THR A 138 0.14 -5.13 2.63
CA THR A 138 0.71 -5.88 1.50
C THR A 138 -0.38 -6.75 0.88
N GLU A 139 -0.06 -7.49 -0.16
CA GLU A 139 -1.02 -8.20 -1.01
C GLU A 139 -0.63 -9.66 -1.11
N PHE A 140 -1.63 -10.56 -1.14
CA PHE A 140 -1.40 -11.99 -1.24
C PHE A 140 -1.16 -12.44 -2.68
N SER A 141 -1.91 -11.87 -3.64
CA SER A 141 -1.80 -12.18 -5.06
C SER A 141 -0.70 -11.37 -5.73
N ASP A 142 0.10 -12.03 -6.55
CA ASP A 142 1.06 -11.39 -7.44
C ASP A 142 0.37 -10.67 -8.61
N TYR A 143 -0.93 -10.90 -8.83
CA TYR A 143 -1.69 -10.22 -9.88
C TYR A 143 -2.46 -9.03 -9.32
N PRO A 144 -2.10 -7.78 -9.70
CA PRO A 144 -2.72 -6.58 -9.18
C PRO A 144 -3.99 -6.20 -9.97
N THR A 145 -4.98 -7.09 -9.95
CA THR A 145 -6.27 -6.93 -10.64
C THR A 145 -7.45 -6.80 -9.68
N LYS A 146 -8.63 -6.47 -10.20
CA LYS A 146 -9.85 -6.30 -9.40
C LYS A 146 -10.53 -7.61 -9.01
N GLU A 147 -10.25 -8.66 -9.76
CA GLU A 147 -10.86 -9.97 -9.62
C GLU A 147 -9.77 -11.03 -9.75
N SER A 148 -9.98 -12.14 -9.04
CA SER A 148 -9.09 -13.29 -9.09
C SER A 148 -9.21 -13.94 -10.45
N TYR A 149 -8.09 -14.04 -11.15
CA TYR A 149 -7.99 -15.01 -12.22
C TYR A 149 -8.07 -16.41 -11.63
N LYS A 150 -8.88 -17.27 -12.23
CA LYS A 150 -8.75 -18.71 -11.95
C LYS A 150 -7.42 -19.15 -12.57
N SER A 151 -6.66 -19.97 -11.85
CA SER A 151 -5.33 -20.44 -12.26
C SER A 151 -5.27 -21.01 -13.68
N GLU A 152 -6.39 -21.50 -14.21
CA GLU A 152 -6.51 -22.04 -15.57
C GLU A 152 -6.44 -20.98 -16.70
N GLU A 153 -6.67 -19.69 -16.41
CA GLU A 153 -6.65 -18.62 -17.43
C GLU A 153 -5.27 -17.98 -17.62
N ILE A 154 -4.29 -18.30 -16.76
CA ILE A 154 -2.92 -17.76 -16.82
C ILE A 154 -1.92 -18.77 -17.39
N GLU A 155 -2.32 -20.04 -17.59
CA GLU A 155 -1.50 -21.08 -18.23
C GLU A 155 -1.79 -21.29 -19.74
N ALA A 156 -2.30 -20.28 -20.45
CA ALA A 156 -2.57 -20.36 -21.90
C ALA A 156 -1.59 -19.55 -22.75
#